data_AF-A0A8S3YI78-F1
#
_entry.id   AF-A0A8S3YI78-F1
#
_cell.length_a   1.000
_cell.length_b   1.000
_cell.length_c   1.000
_cell.angle_alpha   90.00
_cell.angle_beta   90.00
_cell.angle_gamma   90.00
#
_symmetry.space_group_name_H-M   'P 1'
#
loop_
_entity.id
_entity.type
_entity.pdbx_description
1 polymer ?
#
loop_
_entity_poly.entity_id
_entity_poly.type
_entity_poly.pdbx_seq_one_letter_code
_entity_poly.pdbx_strand_id
1 'polypeptide(L)'
;MTSNPNRPEIKQALQIHLENKTVSQQLPQDRPYIVARVAKLKFDQILEDLDKKQVFGKVSAFVYAIECQKRGLPHMHLLIIMTPGDKIHQAEELDDLISSEIPQHDDLELRELVLKWMIHNPCGDLNTNAICMVHKNGRTKCRFDFPKSYQEVTSLVDDGKPNYRRRYNPQLDPNSPQFSHEHAVYRKNINGRRITRDNRHVAPYNAKI
;
A
#
# COMPACT_ATOMS: atom_id res chain seq x y z
N MET A 1 5.84 8.42 2.71
CA MET A 1 4.89 7.85 3.68
C MET A 1 3.98 8.95 4.21
N THR A 2 2.65 8.80 4.10
CA THR A 2 1.68 9.81 4.56
C THR A 2 1.09 9.44 5.91
N SER A 3 0.95 10.41 6.83
CA SER A 3 0.21 10.21 8.08
C SER A 3 -1.26 9.84 7.81
N ASN A 4 -1.81 8.88 8.56
CA ASN A 4 -3.22 8.51 8.49
C ASN A 4 -3.98 9.10 9.69
N PRO A 5 -4.83 10.12 9.49
CA PRO A 5 -5.56 10.77 10.58
C PRO A 5 -6.67 9.88 11.18
N ASN A 6 -7.03 8.76 10.54
CA ASN A 6 -8.05 7.84 11.02
C ASN A 6 -7.54 6.79 12.03
N ARG A 7 -6.27 6.90 12.45
CA ARG A 7 -5.67 6.02 13.45
C ARG A 7 -6.44 6.08 14.78
N PRO A 8 -6.61 4.94 15.49
CA PRO A 8 -7.31 4.91 16.78
C PRO A 8 -6.75 5.91 17.79
N GLU A 9 -5.42 6.01 17.90
CA GLU A 9 -4.76 6.92 18.84
C GLU A 9 -5.04 8.41 18.54
N ILE A 10 -5.17 8.77 17.25
CA ILE A 10 -5.53 10.13 16.84
C ILE A 10 -7.01 10.38 17.13
N LYS A 11 -7.88 9.42 16.76
CA LYS A 11 -9.33 9.54 17.01
C LYS A 11 -9.63 9.70 18.50
N GLN A 12 -8.99 8.90 19.34
CA GLN A 12 -9.12 8.98 20.80
C GLN A 12 -8.64 10.33 21.34
N ALA A 13 -7.49 10.83 20.89
CA ALA A 13 -6.97 12.14 21.32
C ALA A 13 -7.82 13.35 20.83
N LEU A 14 -8.67 13.14 19.83
CA LEU A 14 -9.62 14.13 19.30
C LEU A 14 -11.00 14.06 19.95
N GLN A 15 -11.21 13.15 20.91
CA GLN A 15 -12.44 13.10 21.70
C GLN A 15 -12.45 14.23 22.74
N ILE A 16 -13.55 14.96 22.81
CA ILE A 16 -13.84 15.92 23.88
C ILE A 16 -14.94 15.33 24.74
N HIS A 17 -14.67 15.17 26.03
CA HIS A 17 -15.68 14.84 27.03
C HIS A 17 -16.34 16.11 27.54
N LEU A 18 -17.64 16.26 27.29
CA LEU A 18 -18.43 17.39 27.73
C LEU A 18 -19.02 17.13 29.13
N GLU A 19 -19.37 18.20 29.85
CA GLU A 19 -19.85 18.16 31.23
C GLU A 19 -21.11 17.29 31.41
N ASN A 20 -21.94 17.18 30.38
CA ASN A 20 -23.12 16.32 30.33
C ASN A 20 -22.83 14.85 29.99
N LYS A 21 -21.56 14.40 30.11
CA LYS A 21 -21.07 13.05 29.75
C LYS A 21 -21.22 12.69 28.27
N THR A 22 -21.46 13.66 27.39
CA THR A 22 -21.44 13.40 25.94
C THR A 22 -20.01 13.53 25.39
N VAL A 23 -19.71 12.77 24.34
CA VAL A 23 -18.41 12.81 23.66
C VAL A 23 -18.61 13.45 22.29
N SER A 24 -17.88 14.54 22.04
CA SER A 24 -17.80 15.17 20.72
C SER A 24 -16.48 14.77 20.04
N GLN A 25 -16.54 14.45 18.76
CA GLN A 25 -15.38 14.06 17.97
C GLN A 25 -14.92 15.25 17.12
N GLN A 26 -13.73 15.77 17.41
CA GLN A 26 -13.13 16.81 16.58
C GLN A 26 -12.58 16.23 15.28
N LEU A 27 -12.52 17.08 14.26
CA LEU A 27 -11.85 16.76 13.03
C LEU A 27 -10.33 16.87 13.20
N PRO A 28 -9.55 16.03 12.50
CA PRO A 28 -8.08 16.13 12.51
C PRO A 28 -7.57 17.52 12.10
N GLN A 29 -8.32 18.24 11.26
CA GLN A 29 -8.01 19.60 10.84
C GLN A 29 -8.17 20.63 11.97
N ASP A 30 -8.99 20.35 12.99
CA ASP A 30 -9.21 21.24 14.12
C ASP A 30 -8.03 21.21 15.11
N ARG A 31 -7.29 20.09 15.15
CA ARG A 31 -6.11 19.90 16.01
C ARG A 31 -4.94 19.29 15.23
N PRO A 32 -4.38 20.02 14.24
CA PRO A 32 -3.34 19.49 13.36
C PRO A 32 -2.05 19.10 14.11
N TYR A 33 -1.77 19.72 15.25
CA TYR A 33 -0.62 19.40 16.10
C TYR A 33 -0.68 17.98 16.69
N ILE A 34 -1.87 17.41 16.93
CA ILE A 34 -2.02 16.02 17.39
C ILE A 34 -1.58 15.07 16.28
N VAL A 35 -2.07 15.31 15.06
CA VAL A 35 -1.72 14.52 13.88
C VAL A 35 -0.22 14.62 13.61
N ALA A 36 0.37 15.81 13.72
CA ALA A 36 1.80 16.03 13.54
C ALA A 36 2.65 15.29 14.57
N ARG A 37 2.26 15.30 15.85
CA ARG A 37 2.97 14.58 16.91
C ARG A 37 2.92 13.07 16.72
N VAL A 38 1.74 12.52 16.43
CA VAL A 38 1.62 11.08 16.15
C VAL A 38 2.42 10.70 14.90
N ALA A 39 2.39 11.52 13.85
CA ALA A 39 3.20 11.29 12.65
C ALA A 39 4.70 11.26 12.97
N LYS A 40 5.21 12.22 13.76
CA LYS A 40 6.61 12.27 14.17
C LYS A 40 7.01 11.02 14.94
N LEU A 41 6.21 10.59 15.92
CA LEU A 41 6.47 9.37 16.69
C LEU A 41 6.55 8.14 15.78
N LYS A 42 5.67 8.04 14.78
CA LYS A 42 5.72 6.95 13.80
C LYS A 42 6.96 7.04 12.90
N PHE A 43 7.32 8.23 12.43
CA PHE A 43 8.54 8.43 11.64
C PHE A 43 9.78 8.03 12.43
N ASP A 44 9.85 8.41 13.71
CA ASP A 44 10.97 8.02 14.59
C ASP A 44 11.03 6.51 14.80
N GLN A 45 9.88 5.86 15.00
CA GLN A 45 9.82 4.40 15.09
C GLN A 45 10.36 3.73 13.82
N ILE A 46 10.00 4.25 12.64
CA ILE A 46 10.49 3.71 11.36
C ILE A 46 12.00 3.87 11.26
N LEU A 47 12.54 5.05 11.60
CA LEU A 47 13.98 5.26 11.57
C LEU A 47 14.71 4.33 12.54
N GLU A 48 14.13 4.07 13.72
CA GLU A 48 14.67 3.10 14.68
C GLU A 48 14.60 1.66 14.18
N ASP A 49 13.50 1.27 13.54
CA ASP A 49 13.34 -0.07 12.96
C ASP A 49 14.36 -0.30 11.84
N LEU A 50 14.67 0.74 11.06
CA LEU A 50 15.66 0.69 9.98
C LEU A 50 17.10 0.64 10.49
N ASP A 51 17.45 1.49 11.45
CA ASP A 51 18.83 1.67 11.91
C ASP A 51 19.22 0.63 12.97
N LYS A 52 18.38 0.46 14.01
CA LYS A 52 18.69 -0.40 15.16
C LYS A 52 18.21 -1.83 14.97
N LYS A 53 16.98 -2.01 14.48
CA LYS A 53 16.41 -3.36 14.28
C LYS A 53 16.80 -3.96 12.94
N GLN A 54 17.33 -3.16 12.01
CA GLN A 54 17.82 -3.60 10.72
C GLN A 54 16.80 -4.47 9.98
N VAL A 55 15.53 -4.05 9.99
CA VAL A 55 14.42 -4.83 9.40
C VAL A 55 14.59 -5.12 7.89
N PHE A 56 15.44 -4.35 7.22
CA PHE A 56 15.83 -4.59 5.82
C PHE A 56 17.30 -5.02 5.67
N GLY A 57 18.02 -5.28 6.75
CA GLY A 57 19.48 -5.44 6.76
C GLY A 57 20.20 -4.14 7.13
N LYS A 58 21.54 -4.14 7.03
CA LYS A 58 22.36 -3.01 7.47
C LYS A 58 22.23 -1.80 6.54
N VAL A 59 21.82 -0.67 7.12
CA VAL A 59 21.73 0.61 6.45
C VAL A 59 23.06 1.36 6.59
N SER A 60 23.60 1.85 5.47
CA SER A 60 24.80 2.69 5.47
C SER A 60 24.47 4.16 5.75
N ALA A 61 23.34 4.64 5.21
CA ALA A 61 22.83 5.98 5.42
C ALA A 61 21.34 6.03 5.03
N PHE A 62 20.62 7.03 5.53
CA PHE A 62 19.29 7.36 5.04
C PHE A 62 19.14 8.88 4.94
N VAL A 63 18.35 9.34 3.98
CA VAL A 63 18.00 10.75 3.79
C VAL A 63 16.49 10.84 3.79
N TYR A 64 15.94 11.80 4.54
CA TYR A 64 14.51 12.02 4.53
C TYR A 64 14.15 13.50 4.50
N ALA A 65 12.98 13.79 3.92
CA ALA A 65 12.37 15.10 3.93
C ALA A 65 10.91 14.94 4.39
N ILE A 66 10.48 15.80 5.31
CA ILE A 66 9.09 15.85 5.76
C ILE A 66 8.42 17.04 5.08
N GLU A 67 7.39 16.76 4.30
CA GLU A 67 6.57 17.73 3.61
C GLU A 67 5.17 17.76 4.23
N CYS A 68 4.72 18.95 4.62
CA CYS A 68 3.33 19.18 4.98
C CYS A 68 2.59 19.63 3.71
N GLN A 69 1.88 18.71 3.06
CA GLN A 69 1.09 19.07 1.88
C GLN A 69 -0.02 20.06 2.25
N LYS A 70 -0.56 20.81 1.28
CA LYS A 70 -1.61 21.85 1.46
C LYS A 70 -2.89 21.40 2.18
N ARG A 71 -3.03 20.10 2.49
CA ARG A 71 -4.14 19.50 3.26
C ARG A 71 -3.72 19.02 4.67
N GLY A 72 -2.53 19.40 5.14
CA GLY A 72 -2.16 19.37 6.56
C GLY A 72 -1.62 18.05 7.12
N LEU A 73 -1.44 17.01 6.30
CA LEU A 73 -0.87 15.74 6.76
C LEU A 73 0.64 15.70 6.50
N PRO A 74 1.47 15.44 7.51
CA PRO A 74 2.90 15.21 7.32
C PRO A 74 3.13 14.01 6.40
N HIS A 75 4.01 14.20 5.43
CA HIS A 75 4.47 13.18 4.50
C HIS A 75 5.99 13.08 4.56
N MET A 76 6.52 11.90 4.84
CA MET A 76 7.97 11.66 4.82
C MET A 76 8.39 11.01 3.51
N HIS A 77 9.23 11.68 2.73
CA HIS A 77 10.03 11.03 1.69
C HIS A 77 11.27 10.46 2.38
N LEU A 78 11.55 9.18 2.19
CA LEU A 78 12.67 8.48 2.84
C LEU A 78 13.42 7.68 1.77
N LEU A 79 14.70 7.97 1.63
CA LEU A 79 15.65 7.23 0.82
C LEU A 79 16.58 6.45 1.75
N ILE A 80 16.72 5.15 1.51
CA ILE A 80 17.56 4.25 2.30
C ILE A 80 18.72 3.80 1.42
N ILE A 81 19.95 3.93 1.94
CA ILE A 81 21.18 3.50 1.28
C ILE A 81 21.72 2.31 2.07
N MET A 82 21.56 1.12 1.51
CA MET A 82 21.98 -0.14 2.15
C MET A 82 23.48 -0.38 1.99
N THR A 83 24.10 -1.10 2.93
CA THR A 83 25.50 -1.52 2.76
C THR A 83 25.62 -2.55 1.63
N PRO A 84 26.79 -2.65 0.95
CA PRO A 84 26.94 -3.57 -0.19
C PRO A 84 26.60 -5.03 0.12
N GLY A 85 26.81 -5.49 1.36
CA GLY A 85 26.52 -6.87 1.75
C GLY A 85 25.04 -7.19 1.96
N ASP A 86 24.21 -6.17 2.16
CA ASP A 86 22.76 -6.31 2.41
C ASP A 86 21.92 -5.78 1.23
N LYS A 87 22.56 -5.30 0.16
CA LYS A 87 21.84 -4.85 -1.03
C LYS A 87 21.19 -6.04 -1.72
N ILE A 88 19.92 -5.86 -2.10
CA ILE A 88 19.18 -6.81 -2.92
C ILE A 88 19.75 -6.75 -4.34
N HIS A 89 20.32 -7.86 -4.79
CA HIS A 89 20.92 -7.97 -6.12
C HIS A 89 20.19 -8.97 -7.00
N GLN A 90 19.44 -9.89 -6.39
CA GLN A 90 18.74 -10.96 -7.09
C GLN A 90 17.22 -10.81 -7.00
N ALA A 91 16.52 -11.34 -8.01
CA ALA A 91 15.06 -11.26 -8.07
C ALA A 91 14.40 -12.08 -6.95
N GLU A 92 15.02 -13.19 -6.56
CA GLU A 92 14.57 -14.10 -5.53
C GLU A 92 14.63 -13.45 -4.14
N GLU A 93 15.72 -12.74 -3.84
CA GLU A 93 15.85 -11.93 -2.61
C GLU A 93 14.77 -10.85 -2.54
N LEU A 94 14.37 -10.29 -3.69
CA LEU A 94 13.30 -9.30 -3.75
C LEU A 94 11.93 -9.95 -3.52
N ASP A 95 11.69 -11.14 -4.06
CA ASP A 95 10.45 -11.92 -3.86
C ASP A 95 10.24 -12.31 -2.39
N ASP A 96 11.33 -12.47 -1.64
CA ASP A 96 11.31 -12.74 -0.20
C ASP A 96 10.87 -11.53 0.64
N LEU A 97 11.00 -10.31 0.10
CA LEU A 97 10.68 -9.08 0.81
C LEU A 97 9.39 -8.46 0.31
N ILE A 98 9.18 -8.45 -1.01
CA ILE A 98 8.09 -7.76 -1.67
C ILE A 98 7.20 -8.76 -2.39
N SER A 99 5.92 -8.77 -2.02
CA SER A 99 4.89 -9.53 -2.72
C SER A 99 3.99 -8.59 -3.51
N SER A 100 3.50 -9.09 -4.65
CA SER A 100 2.42 -8.49 -5.44
C SER A 100 1.29 -9.51 -5.67
N GLU A 101 1.14 -10.45 -4.74
CA GLU A 101 0.14 -11.51 -4.78
C GLU A 101 -0.83 -11.33 -3.63
N ILE A 102 -2.04 -11.87 -3.77
CA ILE A 102 -3.00 -11.89 -2.68
C ILE A 102 -2.56 -12.98 -1.69
N PRO A 103 -2.29 -12.67 -0.40
CA PRO A 103 -1.92 -13.67 0.59
C PRO A 103 -2.95 -14.80 0.68
N GLN A 104 -2.45 -16.00 0.97
CA GLN A 104 -3.30 -17.16 1.22
C GLN A 104 -3.97 -17.03 2.60
N HIS A 105 -4.74 -18.05 3.02
CA HIS A 105 -5.47 -18.03 4.29
C HIS A 105 -4.62 -18.45 5.50
N ASP A 106 -3.31 -18.55 5.34
CA ASP A 106 -2.33 -18.81 6.39
C ASP A 106 -2.05 -17.58 7.25
N ASP A 107 -2.07 -16.40 6.66
CA ASP A 107 -1.98 -15.12 7.36
C ASP A 107 -3.22 -14.25 7.05
N LEU A 108 -4.25 -14.43 7.88
CA LEU A 108 -5.52 -13.72 7.73
C LEU A 108 -5.38 -12.21 7.96
N GLU A 109 -4.48 -11.79 8.86
CA GLU A 109 -4.29 -10.36 9.18
C GLU A 109 -3.64 -9.63 7.98
N LEU A 110 -2.54 -10.18 7.46
CA LEU A 110 -1.89 -9.63 6.27
C LEU A 110 -2.85 -9.66 5.07
N ARG A 111 -3.59 -10.77 4.90
CA ARG A 111 -4.61 -10.89 3.86
C ARG A 111 -5.63 -9.77 3.96
N GLU A 112 -6.22 -9.52 5.13
CA GLU A 112 -7.19 -8.43 5.33
C GLU A 112 -6.60 -7.07 4.97
N LEU A 113 -5.37 -6.78 5.39
CA LEU A 113 -4.68 -5.52 5.09
C LEU A 113 -4.42 -5.34 3.59
N VAL A 114 -3.93 -6.39 2.92
CA VAL A 114 -3.69 -6.39 1.46
C VAL A 114 -5.01 -6.21 0.73
N LEU A 115 -6.04 -6.98 1.08
CA LEU A 115 -7.37 -6.90 0.49
C LEU A 115 -8.04 -5.55 0.74
N LYS A 116 -7.68 -4.82 1.79
CA LYS A 116 -8.24 -3.50 2.08
C LYS A 116 -7.49 -2.38 1.36
N TRP A 117 -6.15 -2.41 1.39
CA TRP A 117 -5.32 -1.25 1.02
C TRP A 117 -4.46 -1.46 -0.22
N MET A 118 -4.10 -2.70 -0.54
CA MET A 118 -3.14 -2.99 -1.61
C MET A 118 -3.80 -3.48 -2.89
N ILE A 119 -5.13 -3.61 -2.96
CA ILE A 119 -5.82 -3.89 -4.23
C ILE A 119 -6.13 -2.59 -4.97
N HIS A 120 -5.63 -2.45 -6.19
CA HIS A 120 -5.91 -1.33 -7.06
C HIS A 120 -7.42 -1.21 -7.31
N ASN A 121 -7.93 0.01 -7.10
CA ASN A 121 -9.34 0.31 -7.35
C ASN A 121 -9.68 0.16 -8.84
N PRO A 122 -10.96 -0.08 -9.18
CA PRO A 122 -11.39 -0.11 -10.57
C PRO A 122 -11.00 1.18 -11.31
N CYS A 123 -10.38 0.98 -12.47
CA CYS A 123 -9.92 2.01 -13.40
C CYS A 123 -10.06 1.48 -14.83
N GLY A 124 -9.62 2.28 -15.82
CA GLY A 124 -9.78 1.92 -17.23
C GLY A 124 -11.25 1.95 -17.64
N ASP A 125 -11.67 0.95 -18.40
CA ASP A 125 -13.06 0.84 -18.87
C ASP A 125 -14.06 0.68 -17.73
N LEU A 126 -13.60 0.20 -16.56
CA LEU A 126 -14.43 0.03 -15.37
C LEU A 126 -14.67 1.35 -14.63
N ASN A 127 -13.80 2.34 -14.82
CA ASN A 127 -13.91 3.68 -14.27
C ASN A 127 -12.89 4.63 -14.95
N THR A 128 -13.36 5.34 -15.98
CA THR A 128 -12.55 6.30 -16.74
C THR A 128 -12.18 7.54 -15.93
N ASN A 129 -12.95 7.85 -14.88
CA ASN A 129 -12.74 9.00 -14.00
C ASN A 129 -11.85 8.67 -12.78
N ALA A 130 -11.26 7.47 -12.72
CA ALA A 130 -10.36 7.13 -11.62
C ALA A 130 -9.12 8.05 -11.62
N ILE A 131 -8.67 8.46 -10.43
CA ILE A 131 -7.54 9.40 -10.25
C ILE A 131 -6.22 8.90 -10.88
N CYS A 132 -6.09 7.58 -11.07
CA CYS A 132 -4.93 6.98 -11.73
C CYS A 132 -4.99 7.10 -13.26
N MET A 133 -6.13 7.42 -13.86
CA MET A 133 -6.27 7.55 -15.31
C MET A 133 -5.57 8.82 -15.78
N VAL A 134 -4.80 8.68 -16.85
CA VAL A 134 -4.12 9.79 -17.53
C VAL A 134 -4.44 9.73 -19.02
N HIS A 135 -4.64 10.89 -19.62
CA HIS A 135 -4.82 11.06 -21.05
C HIS A 135 -3.49 11.47 -21.66
N LYS A 136 -2.87 10.60 -22.46
CA LYS A 136 -1.61 10.88 -23.15
C LYS A 136 -1.67 10.30 -24.56
N ASN A 137 -1.28 11.09 -25.56
CA ASN A 137 -1.24 10.71 -26.98
C ASN A 137 -2.59 10.13 -27.49
N GLY A 138 -3.71 10.77 -27.13
CA GLY A 138 -5.05 10.33 -27.53
C GLY A 138 -5.54 9.04 -26.86
N ARG A 139 -4.79 8.48 -25.89
CA ARG A 139 -5.17 7.27 -25.16
C ARG A 139 -5.35 7.56 -23.67
N THR A 140 -6.43 7.03 -23.12
CA THR A 140 -6.70 7.04 -21.67
C THR A 140 -6.15 5.76 -21.08
N LYS A 141 -5.15 5.84 -20.21
CA LYS A 141 -4.56 4.66 -19.56
C LYS A 141 -4.32 4.88 -18.07
N CYS A 142 -4.29 3.79 -17.31
CA CYS A 142 -3.84 3.87 -15.92
C CYS A 142 -2.36 4.25 -15.90
N ARG A 143 -1.98 5.32 -15.18
CA ARG A 143 -0.58 5.76 -15.06
C ARG A 143 0.35 4.75 -14.39
N PHE A 144 -0.25 3.77 -13.71
CA PHE A 144 0.45 2.65 -13.07
C PHE A 144 0.35 1.36 -13.90
N ASP A 145 -0.27 1.44 -15.08
CA ASP A 145 -0.49 0.33 -16.02
C ASP A 145 -1.18 -0.89 -15.37
N PHE A 146 -2.21 -0.65 -14.55
CA PHE A 146 -3.09 -1.71 -14.05
C PHE A 146 -4.22 -2.05 -15.07
N PRO A 147 -4.66 -3.31 -15.14
CA PRO A 147 -4.09 -4.48 -14.48
C PRO A 147 -2.70 -4.84 -15.04
N LYS A 148 -1.79 -5.29 -14.17
CA LYS A 148 -0.46 -5.76 -14.58
C LYS A 148 -0.56 -7.10 -15.31
N SER A 149 0.47 -7.47 -16.07
CA SER A 149 0.58 -8.82 -16.62
C SER A 149 0.86 -9.84 -15.51
N TYR A 150 0.49 -11.10 -15.74
CA TYR A 150 1.00 -12.20 -14.89
C TYR A 150 2.49 -12.36 -15.12
N GLN A 151 3.18 -12.77 -14.06
CA GLN A 151 4.62 -13.01 -14.09
C GLN A 151 4.99 -14.08 -13.08
N GLU A 152 5.62 -15.16 -13.52
CA GLU A 152 5.92 -16.31 -12.65
C GLU A 152 7.06 -16.04 -11.67
N VAL A 153 8.00 -15.17 -12.05
CA VAL A 153 9.15 -14.77 -11.23
C VAL A 153 9.38 -13.27 -11.33
N THR A 154 9.95 -12.64 -10.31
CA THR A 154 10.37 -11.24 -10.43
C THR A 154 11.47 -11.09 -11.48
N SER A 155 11.45 -9.97 -12.20
CA SER A 155 12.54 -9.59 -13.10
C SER A 155 13.01 -8.18 -12.77
N LEU A 156 14.32 -8.03 -12.62
CA LEU A 156 14.98 -6.74 -12.46
C LEU A 156 15.14 -6.10 -13.84
N VAL A 157 14.92 -4.79 -13.93
CA VAL A 157 15.00 -4.02 -15.17
C VAL A 157 16.02 -2.92 -14.97
N ASP A 158 16.94 -2.75 -15.91
CA ASP A 158 17.91 -1.67 -15.90
C ASP A 158 17.20 -0.31 -15.91
N ASP A 159 17.61 0.58 -15.00
CA ASP A 159 17.05 1.92 -14.80
C ASP A 159 15.51 1.97 -14.63
N GLY A 160 14.93 0.84 -14.20
CA GLY A 160 13.49 0.64 -14.12
C GLY A 160 13.03 0.19 -12.72
N LYS A 161 11.70 0.14 -12.57
CA LYS A 161 11.10 -0.58 -11.45
C LYS A 161 11.13 -2.08 -11.77
N PRO A 162 11.40 -2.95 -10.78
CA PRO A 162 11.26 -4.38 -10.97
C PRO A 162 9.86 -4.74 -11.45
N ASN A 163 9.77 -5.69 -12.38
CA ASN A 163 8.49 -6.32 -12.64
C ASN A 163 8.31 -7.44 -11.62
N TYR A 164 7.44 -7.22 -10.65
CA TYR A 164 7.21 -8.17 -9.55
C TYR A 164 6.46 -9.42 -10.00
N ARG A 165 6.77 -10.55 -9.36
CA ARG A 165 6.03 -11.80 -9.44
C ARG A 165 4.53 -11.60 -9.14
N ARG A 166 3.71 -12.12 -10.03
CA ARG A 166 2.23 -12.09 -10.04
C ARG A 166 1.73 -13.37 -10.70
N ARG A 167 1.73 -14.49 -9.98
CA ARG A 167 1.32 -15.78 -10.57
C ARG A 167 -0.17 -15.81 -10.84
N TYR A 168 -0.55 -16.56 -11.86
CA TYR A 168 -1.94 -16.89 -12.09
C TYR A 168 -2.46 -17.77 -10.96
N ASN A 169 -3.58 -17.40 -10.36
CA ASN A 169 -4.27 -18.21 -9.37
C ASN A 169 -5.65 -18.61 -9.91
N PRO A 170 -5.86 -19.89 -10.28
CA PRO A 170 -7.10 -20.36 -10.87
C PRO A 170 -8.30 -20.28 -9.90
N GLN A 171 -8.08 -20.11 -8.59
CA GLN A 171 -9.15 -19.91 -7.61
C GLN A 171 -9.71 -18.49 -7.61
N LEU A 172 -8.98 -17.53 -8.20
CA LEU A 172 -9.36 -16.13 -8.29
C LEU A 172 -9.95 -15.73 -9.65
N ASP A 173 -9.85 -16.61 -10.66
CA ASP A 173 -10.38 -16.36 -12.01
C ASP A 173 -11.80 -16.93 -12.15
N PRO A 174 -12.84 -16.09 -12.36
CA PRO A 174 -14.22 -16.55 -12.56
C PRO A 174 -14.43 -17.50 -13.73
N ASN A 175 -13.51 -17.57 -14.69
CA ASN A 175 -13.60 -18.46 -15.85
C ASN A 175 -12.92 -19.82 -15.62
N SER A 176 -12.23 -19.98 -14.49
CA SER A 176 -11.53 -21.21 -14.14
C SER A 176 -12.48 -22.22 -13.47
N PRO A 177 -12.37 -23.53 -13.78
CA PRO A 177 -13.14 -24.55 -13.08
C PRO A 177 -12.78 -24.68 -11.60
N GLN A 178 -11.63 -24.14 -11.18
CA GLN A 178 -11.18 -24.14 -9.78
C GLN A 178 -11.59 -22.85 -9.04
N PHE A 179 -12.39 -21.98 -9.67
CA PHE A 179 -12.83 -20.72 -9.07
C PHE A 179 -13.54 -20.97 -7.74
N SER A 180 -13.13 -20.26 -6.70
CA SER A 180 -13.74 -20.34 -5.38
C SER A 180 -14.31 -18.98 -4.99
N HIS A 181 -15.62 -18.92 -4.72
CA HIS A 181 -16.26 -17.71 -4.19
C HIS A 181 -15.73 -17.31 -2.81
N GLU A 182 -15.18 -18.27 -2.04
CA GLU A 182 -14.54 -18.03 -0.75
C GLU A 182 -13.22 -17.27 -0.90
N HIS A 183 -12.43 -17.61 -1.91
CA HIS A 183 -11.14 -16.97 -2.17
C HIS A 183 -11.27 -15.70 -3.03
N ALA A 184 -12.36 -15.60 -3.80
CA ALA A 184 -12.61 -14.52 -4.73
C ALA A 184 -12.61 -13.14 -4.06
N VAL A 185 -11.88 -12.21 -4.66
CA VAL A 185 -11.77 -10.84 -4.16
C VAL A 185 -12.66 -9.93 -4.97
N TYR A 186 -13.62 -9.28 -4.32
CA TYR A 186 -14.57 -8.41 -4.99
C TYR A 186 -14.30 -6.93 -4.76
N ARG A 187 -14.42 -6.14 -5.82
CA ARG A 187 -14.50 -4.68 -5.79
C ARG A 187 -15.77 -4.22 -6.49
N LYS A 188 -16.33 -3.09 -6.05
CA LYS A 188 -17.44 -2.44 -6.76
C LYS A 188 -16.89 -1.45 -7.75
N ASN A 189 -17.37 -1.47 -8.99
CA ASN A 189 -17.11 -0.40 -9.95
C ASN A 189 -17.95 0.85 -9.65
N ILE A 190 -17.85 1.89 -10.49
CA ILE A 190 -18.59 3.15 -10.31
C ILE A 190 -20.12 2.96 -10.38
N ASN A 191 -20.59 1.92 -11.08
CA ASN A 191 -22.01 1.57 -11.21
C ASN A 191 -22.49 0.61 -10.11
N GLY A 192 -21.66 0.33 -9.09
CA GLY A 192 -21.98 -0.60 -8.01
C GLY A 192 -21.90 -2.09 -8.37
N ARG A 193 -21.58 -2.44 -9.63
CA ARG A 193 -21.42 -3.83 -10.07
C ARG A 193 -20.18 -4.43 -9.42
N ARG A 194 -20.37 -5.65 -8.90
CA ARG A 194 -19.30 -6.47 -8.32
C ARG A 194 -18.40 -7.02 -9.43
N ILE A 195 -17.09 -6.84 -9.28
CA ILE A 195 -16.07 -7.36 -10.19
C ILE A 195 -15.00 -8.10 -9.39
N THR A 196 -14.51 -9.20 -9.94
CA THR A 196 -13.47 -10.01 -9.32
C THR A 196 -12.08 -9.42 -9.56
N ARG A 197 -11.19 -9.60 -8.60
CA ARG A 197 -9.79 -9.15 -8.61
C ARG A 197 -8.86 -10.32 -8.32
N ASP A 198 -7.68 -10.24 -8.91
CA ASP A 198 -6.62 -11.23 -8.85
C ASP A 198 -5.25 -10.54 -8.63
N ASN A 199 -4.17 -11.32 -8.69
CA ASN A 199 -2.80 -10.85 -8.49
C ASN A 199 -2.38 -9.72 -9.44
N ARG A 200 -3.03 -9.54 -10.59
CA ARG A 200 -2.72 -8.43 -11.52
C ARG A 200 -3.09 -7.06 -10.97
N HIS A 201 -3.93 -7.03 -9.94
CA HIS A 201 -4.47 -5.81 -9.35
C HIS A 201 -3.79 -5.42 -8.03
N VAL A 202 -2.86 -6.24 -7.52
CA VAL A 202 -2.22 -6.00 -6.22
C VAL A 202 -1.07 -5.00 -6.38
N ALA A 203 -1.04 -3.93 -5.60
CA ALA A 203 0.13 -3.08 -5.47
C ALA A 203 1.21 -3.81 -4.64
N PRO A 204 2.50 -3.70 -4.99
CA PRO A 204 3.56 -4.36 -4.23
C PRO A 204 3.55 -3.93 -2.75
N TYR A 205 3.71 -4.88 -1.84
CA TYR A 205 3.75 -4.68 -0.39
C TYR A 205 4.85 -5.53 0.24
N ASN A 206 5.29 -5.16 1.45
CA ASN A 206 6.25 -5.97 2.19
C ASN A 206 5.53 -7.16 2.84
N ALA A 207 5.97 -8.39 2.53
CA ALA A 207 5.36 -9.62 3.03
C ALA A 207 5.85 -10.04 4.43
N LYS A 208 6.85 -9.35 5.00
CA LYS A 208 7.53 -9.73 6.25
C LYS A 208 7.36 -8.72 7.40
N ILE A 209 6.39 -7.79 7.33
CA ILE A 209 6.10 -6.82 8.41
C ILE A 209 4.89 -7.26 9.21
#